data_AF-A0A958UT67-F1
#
_entry.id   AF-A0A958UT67-F1
#
_cell.length_a   1.000
_cell.length_b   1.000
_cell.length_c   1.000
_cell.angle_alpha   90.00
_cell.angle_beta   90.00
_cell.angle_gamma   90.00
#
_symmetry.space_group_name_H-M   'P 1'
#
loop_
_entity.id
_entity.type
_entity.pdbx_description
1 polymer ?
#
loop_
_entity_poly.entity_id
_entity_poly.type
_entity_poly.pdbx_seq_one_letter_code
_entity_poly.pdbx_strand_id
1 'polypeptide(L)'
;MRSRFSKIILFLLTIGAFLSCNSVKRVAEEDHLLTKNTIKVNGEIEKSEEANNLLTLRPNTKALSLPIRLYIYNLARPNIDSILNQKIYADSSKLARKTWIYSRKQVDKDVEKRKNFNAWLKRTGEAPVIINEEKINKSTTRLKAYY
;
A
#
# COMPACT_ATOMS: atom_id res chain seq x y z
N MET A 1 30.70 -27.26 -2.01
CA MET A 1 30.79 -25.79 -1.75
C MET A 1 29.65 -24.96 -2.36
N ARG A 2 29.17 -25.24 -3.59
CA ARG A 2 28.15 -24.43 -4.30
C ARG A 2 26.81 -24.29 -3.57
N SER A 3 26.29 -25.34 -2.92
CA SER A 3 24.98 -25.27 -2.23
C SER A 3 24.97 -24.44 -0.94
N ARG A 4 26.09 -24.35 -0.21
CA ARG A 4 26.18 -23.50 1.00
C ARG A 4 26.19 -22.01 0.63
N PHE A 5 26.86 -21.65 -0.46
CA PHE A 5 26.82 -20.29 -1.01
C PHE A 5 25.42 -19.89 -1.48
N SER A 6 24.71 -20.76 -2.20
CA SER A 6 23.32 -20.47 -2.62
C SER A 6 22.38 -20.27 -1.42
N LYS A 7 22.56 -21.00 -0.32
CA LYS A 7 21.79 -20.81 0.92
C LYS A 7 22.11 -19.49 1.61
N ILE A 8 23.38 -19.10 1.67
CA ILE A 8 23.82 -17.81 2.24
C ILE A 8 23.25 -16.64 1.41
N ILE A 9 23.33 -16.73 0.08
CA ILE A 9 22.77 -15.72 -0.82
C ILE A 9 21.26 -15.61 -0.62
N LEU A 10 20.53 -16.74 -0.58
CA LEU A 10 19.09 -16.74 -0.34
C LEU A 10 18.74 -16.08 1.00
N PHE A 11 19.48 -16.40 2.05
CA PHE A 11 19.29 -15.82 3.38
C PHE A 11 19.53 -14.30 3.39
N LEU A 12 20.61 -13.82 2.76
CA LEU A 12 20.90 -12.39 2.63
C LEU A 12 19.83 -11.66 1.79
N LEU A 13 19.36 -12.28 0.71
CA LEU A 13 18.30 -11.74 -0.15
C LEU A 13 16.97 -11.64 0.61
N THR A 14 16.66 -12.64 1.45
CA THR A 14 15.49 -12.58 2.33
C THR A 14 15.61 -11.47 3.37
N ILE A 15 16.73 -11.34 4.07
CA ILE A 15 16.94 -10.28 5.07
C ILE A 15 16.86 -8.89 4.43
N GLY A 16 17.53 -8.68 3.30
CA GLY A 16 17.51 -7.40 2.59
C GLY A 16 16.10 -6.99 2.14
N ALA A 17 15.25 -7.95 1.80
CA ALA A 17 13.85 -7.67 1.43
C ALA A 17 13.01 -7.11 2.59
N PHE A 18 13.34 -7.45 3.86
CA PHE A 18 12.58 -7.00 5.03
C PHE A 18 12.99 -5.62 5.57
N LEU A 19 14.19 -5.12 5.24
CA LEU A 19 14.73 -3.86 5.81
C LEU A 19 14.07 -2.57 5.27
N SER A 20 13.30 -2.64 4.18
CA SER A 20 12.72 -1.45 3.51
C SER A 20 11.24 -1.21 3.83
N CYS A 21 10.72 -1.88 4.87
CA CYS A 21 9.31 -1.90 5.20
C CYS A 21 8.84 -0.56 5.81
N ASN A 22 8.13 0.26 5.05
CA ASN A 22 7.59 1.55 5.51
C ASN A 22 6.07 1.64 5.33
N SER A 23 5.33 1.58 6.43
CA SER A 23 3.85 1.68 6.48
C SER A 23 3.34 3.08 6.17
N VAL A 24 4.06 4.12 6.58
CA VAL A 24 3.62 5.52 6.49
C VAL A 24 4.09 6.23 5.21
N LYS A 25 4.69 5.51 4.27
CA LYS A 25 5.19 6.05 2.98
C LYS A 25 4.14 6.87 2.20
N ARG A 26 2.85 6.60 2.40
CA ARG A 26 1.71 7.26 1.71
C ARG A 26 0.77 7.99 2.65
N VAL A 27 1.26 8.30 3.84
CA VAL A 27 0.58 9.12 4.84
C VAL A 27 1.23 10.50 4.79
N ALA A 28 0.43 11.57 4.83
CA ALA A 28 0.98 12.92 4.91
C ALA A 28 1.70 13.14 6.26
N GLU A 29 2.57 14.14 6.33
CA GLU A 29 3.38 14.38 7.55
C GLU A 29 2.51 14.68 8.78
N GLU A 30 1.42 15.43 8.58
CA GLU A 30 0.45 15.78 9.63
C GLU A 30 -0.66 14.73 9.84
N ASP A 31 -0.68 13.68 9.01
CA ASP A 31 -1.70 12.63 9.09
C ASP A 31 -1.21 11.44 9.94
N HIS A 32 -2.16 10.73 10.54
CA HIS A 32 -1.88 9.56 11.34
C HIS A 32 -2.55 8.30 10.81
N LEU A 33 -1.78 7.23 10.69
CA LEU A 33 -2.26 5.91 10.29
C LEU A 33 -3.00 5.23 11.44
N LEU A 34 -4.23 4.77 11.19
CA LEU A 34 -4.99 4.01 12.16
C LEU A 34 -4.40 2.60 12.36
N THR A 35 -3.90 2.33 13.56
CA THR A 35 -3.21 1.06 13.87
C THR A 35 -4.07 0.04 14.62
N LYS A 36 -5.00 0.52 15.46
CA LYS A 36 -5.93 -0.29 16.27
C LYS A 36 -7.14 0.55 16.70
N ASN A 37 -8.27 -0.12 16.90
CA ASN A 37 -9.42 0.41 17.63
C ASN A 37 -9.58 -0.35 18.95
N THR A 38 -10.12 0.28 19.98
CA THR A 38 -10.43 -0.39 21.25
C THR A 38 -11.74 0.18 21.78
N ILE A 39 -12.74 -0.68 21.95
CA ILE A 39 -14.04 -0.32 22.54
C ILE A 39 -13.99 -0.73 24.01
N LYS A 40 -14.44 0.15 24.90
CA LYS A 40 -14.58 -0.14 26.33
C LYS A 40 -15.99 0.18 26.79
N VAL A 41 -16.63 -0.76 27.47
CA VAL A 41 -17.97 -0.62 28.05
C VAL A 41 -17.82 -0.86 29.55
N ASN A 42 -18.21 0.11 30.37
CA ASN A 42 -18.05 0.06 31.84
C ASN A 42 -16.62 -0.26 32.31
N GLY A 43 -15.61 0.18 31.56
CA GLY A 43 -14.19 -0.03 31.89
C GLY A 43 -13.60 -1.35 31.35
N GLU A 44 -14.42 -2.28 30.89
CA GLU A 44 -13.99 -3.56 30.33
C GLU A 44 -13.86 -3.51 28.80
N ILE A 45 -12.95 -4.32 28.24
CA ILE A 45 -12.73 -4.36 26.79
C ILE A 45 -13.84 -5.16 26.13
N GLU A 46 -14.60 -4.48 25.28
CA GLU A 46 -15.63 -5.10 24.45
C GLU A 46 -15.00 -5.66 23.16
N LYS A 47 -15.31 -6.92 22.85
CA LYS A 47 -14.76 -7.67 21.71
C LYS A 47 -15.81 -8.27 20.79
N SER A 48 -17.09 -8.10 21.10
CA SER A 48 -18.20 -8.60 20.29
C SER A 48 -18.11 -8.10 18.84
N GLU A 49 -18.60 -8.93 17.92
CA GLU A 49 -18.58 -8.60 16.49
C GLU A 49 -19.56 -7.46 16.20
N GLU A 50 -20.69 -7.44 16.92
CA GLU A 50 -21.74 -6.42 16.88
C GLU A 50 -21.16 -5.04 17.16
N ALA A 51 -20.43 -4.87 18.26
CA ALA A 51 -19.81 -3.59 18.62
C ALA A 51 -18.73 -3.17 17.60
N ASN A 52 -17.91 -4.11 17.13
CA ASN A 52 -16.89 -3.82 16.11
C ASN A 52 -17.50 -3.45 14.75
N ASN A 53 -18.69 -3.98 14.44
CA ASN A 53 -19.40 -3.67 13.20
C ASN A 53 -19.95 -2.23 13.17
N LEU A 54 -20.10 -1.58 14.33
CA LEU A 54 -20.50 -0.17 14.43
C LEU A 54 -19.37 0.80 14.08
N LEU A 55 -18.11 0.36 14.12
CA LEU A 55 -16.94 1.18 13.78
C LEU A 55 -16.88 1.45 12.28
N THR A 56 -16.86 2.74 11.92
CA THR A 56 -16.79 3.21 10.52
C THR A 56 -15.36 3.13 9.97
N LEU A 57 -14.36 3.35 10.82
CA LEU A 57 -12.95 3.20 10.48
C LEU A 57 -12.43 1.88 11.03
N ARG A 58 -11.84 1.05 10.16
CA ARG A 58 -11.14 -0.17 10.55
C ARG A 58 -9.67 -0.03 10.16
N PRO A 59 -8.72 -0.41 11.02
CA PRO A 59 -7.30 -0.38 10.66
C PRO A 59 -7.04 -1.29 9.46
N ASN A 60 -5.95 -1.02 8.74
CA ASN A 60 -5.58 -1.84 7.58
C ASN A 60 -5.46 -3.33 7.93
N THR A 61 -5.89 -4.19 7.00
CA THR A 61 -5.90 -5.65 7.20
C THR A 61 -4.49 -6.16 7.48
N LYS A 62 -4.34 -6.93 8.57
CA LYS A 62 -3.06 -7.53 8.96
C LYS A 62 -3.08 -9.04 8.70
N ALA A 63 -1.97 -9.57 8.20
CA ALA A 63 -1.67 -10.99 8.12
C ALA A 63 -0.34 -11.23 8.82
N LEU A 64 -0.28 -12.20 9.74
CA LEU A 64 0.89 -12.42 10.62
C LEU A 64 1.35 -11.13 11.30
N SER A 65 0.41 -10.33 11.81
CA SER A 65 0.64 -9.02 12.45
C SER A 65 1.22 -7.92 11.54
N LEU A 66 1.40 -8.19 10.24
CA LEU A 66 1.94 -7.24 9.27
C LEU A 66 0.84 -6.73 8.31
N PRO A 67 0.78 -5.42 8.02
CA PRO A 67 -0.18 -4.88 7.06
C PRO A 67 0.31 -5.10 5.61
N ILE A 68 0.38 -6.36 5.16
CA ILE A 68 0.97 -6.75 3.86
C ILE A 68 0.29 -6.01 2.69
N ARG A 69 -1.04 -5.86 2.73
CA ARG A 69 -1.78 -5.15 1.68
C ARG A 69 -1.44 -3.67 1.63
N LEU A 70 -1.19 -3.04 2.78
CA LEU A 70 -0.71 -1.66 2.84
C LEU A 70 0.67 -1.53 2.19
N TYR A 71 1.58 -2.47 2.44
CA TYR A 71 2.89 -2.48 1.80
C TYR A 71 2.80 -2.62 0.28
N ILE A 72 1.93 -3.51 -0.23
CA ILE A 72 1.67 -3.66 -1.67
C ILE A 72 1.17 -2.34 -2.27
N TYR A 73 0.25 -1.65 -1.60
CA TYR A 73 -0.23 -0.33 -2.03
C TYR A 73 0.92 0.69 -2.07
N ASN A 74 1.77 0.70 -1.05
CA ASN A 74 2.90 1.64 -0.94
C ASN A 74 3.98 1.45 -2.02
N LEU A 75 4.01 0.30 -2.70
CA LEU A 75 4.85 0.08 -3.89
C LEU A 75 4.36 0.86 -5.12
N ALA A 76 3.05 1.12 -5.23
CA ALA A 76 2.46 1.80 -6.38
C ALA A 76 2.87 3.28 -6.39
N ARG A 77 3.42 3.79 -7.49
CA ARG A 77 3.76 5.23 -7.62
C ARG A 77 2.48 6.07 -7.80
N PRO A 78 2.41 7.25 -7.15
CA PRO A 78 1.35 8.21 -7.46
C PRO A 78 1.66 8.80 -8.85
N ASN A 79 0.63 9.20 -9.60
CA ASN A 79 0.79 9.89 -10.89
C ASN A 79 1.73 9.16 -11.87
N ILE A 80 1.61 7.82 -11.95
CA ILE A 80 2.48 6.98 -12.81
C ILE A 80 2.41 7.40 -14.29
N ASP A 81 1.27 7.89 -14.74
CA ASP A 81 1.07 8.38 -16.11
C ASP A 81 2.02 9.53 -16.44
N SER A 82 2.05 10.57 -15.60
CA SER A 82 2.92 11.72 -15.77
C SER A 82 4.40 11.32 -15.67
N ILE A 83 4.74 10.45 -14.72
CA ILE A 83 6.12 9.96 -14.55
C ILE A 83 6.59 9.22 -15.80
N LEU A 84 5.78 8.30 -16.34
CA LEU A 84 6.14 7.54 -17.54
C LEU A 84 6.19 8.44 -18.77
N ASN A 85 5.27 9.39 -18.88
CA ASN A 85 5.25 10.35 -19.98
C ASN A 85 6.54 11.18 -20.00
N GLN A 86 6.91 11.77 -18.86
CA GLN A 86 8.12 12.57 -18.73
C GLN A 86 9.38 11.73 -18.97
N LYS A 87 9.42 10.50 -18.47
CA LYS A 87 10.60 9.62 -18.55
C LYS A 87 10.82 9.02 -19.94
N ILE A 88 9.78 8.86 -20.75
CA ILE A 88 9.85 8.12 -22.02
C ILE A 88 9.54 9.01 -23.22
N TYR A 89 8.46 9.80 -23.19
CA TYR A 89 8.01 10.54 -24.36
C TYR A 89 8.53 11.98 -24.41
N ALA A 90 8.63 12.64 -23.25
CA ALA A 90 9.18 14.01 -23.19
C ALA A 90 10.70 14.07 -23.42
N ASP A 91 11.40 12.96 -23.18
CA ASP A 91 12.83 12.83 -23.46
C ASP A 91 13.04 12.23 -24.85
N SER A 92 13.29 13.10 -25.83
CA SER A 92 13.48 12.72 -27.23
C SER A 92 14.63 11.73 -27.43
N SER A 93 15.71 11.86 -26.66
CA SER A 93 16.88 10.97 -26.73
C SER A 93 16.55 9.55 -26.24
N LYS A 94 15.84 9.45 -25.12
CA LYS A 94 15.39 8.16 -24.58
C LYS A 94 14.38 7.50 -25.50
N LEU A 95 13.46 8.30 -26.04
CA LEU A 95 12.45 7.80 -26.96
C LEU A 95 13.12 7.21 -28.20
N ALA A 96 14.01 7.98 -28.85
CA ALA A 96 14.75 7.56 -30.04
C ALA A 96 15.55 6.28 -29.79
N ARG A 97 16.29 6.20 -28.67
CA ARG A 97 17.06 5.00 -28.29
C ARG A 97 16.16 3.77 -28.12
N LYS A 98 14.99 3.95 -27.51
CA LYS A 98 14.05 2.84 -27.29
C LYS A 98 13.37 2.42 -28.59
N THR A 99 13.06 3.37 -29.48
CA THR A 99 12.47 3.10 -30.80
C THR A 99 13.47 2.53 -31.81
N TRP A 100 14.78 2.68 -31.56
CA TRP A 100 15.82 2.02 -32.35
C TRP A 100 15.84 0.50 -32.12
N ILE A 101 15.54 0.06 -30.89
CA ILE A 101 15.50 -1.37 -30.52
C ILE A 101 14.09 -1.96 -30.73
N TYR A 102 13.05 -1.20 -30.41
CA TYR A 102 11.66 -1.67 -30.40
C TYR A 102 10.79 -0.82 -31.32
N SER A 103 9.76 -1.42 -31.93
CA SER A 103 8.75 -0.63 -32.66
C SER A 103 8.03 0.35 -31.71
N ARG A 104 7.52 1.45 -32.26
CA ARG A 104 6.77 2.44 -31.46
C ARG A 104 5.61 1.80 -30.68
N LYS A 105 4.87 0.88 -31.32
CA LYS A 105 3.78 0.12 -30.70
C LYS A 105 4.25 -0.70 -29.48
N GLN A 106 5.43 -1.33 -29.56
CA GLN A 106 5.99 -2.08 -28.44
C GLN A 106 6.39 -1.16 -27.28
N VAL A 107 6.93 0.03 -27.57
CA VAL A 107 7.23 1.04 -26.56
C VAL A 107 5.97 1.48 -25.83
N ASP A 108 4.90 1.77 -26.57
CA ASP A 108 3.62 2.19 -26.00
C ASP A 108 2.97 1.06 -25.18
N LYS A 109 3.05 -0.20 -25.65
CA LYS A 109 2.56 -1.35 -24.88
C LYS A 109 3.34 -1.59 -23.59
N ASP A 110 4.66 -1.36 -23.58
CA ASP A 110 5.45 -1.41 -22.35
C ASP A 110 5.02 -0.33 -21.35
N VAL A 111 4.76 0.89 -21.82
CA VAL A 111 4.21 1.98 -20.98
C VAL A 111 2.86 1.58 -20.38
N GLU A 112 1.95 1.05 -21.20
CA GLU A 112 0.64 0.58 -20.76
C GLU A 112 0.77 -0.54 -19.72
N LYS A 113 1.64 -1.53 -19.93
CA LYS A 113 1.90 -2.61 -18.96
C LYS A 113 2.36 -2.07 -17.62
N ARG A 114 3.24 -1.06 -17.59
CA ARG A 114 3.70 -0.41 -16.35
C ARG A 114 2.58 0.33 -15.64
N LYS A 115 1.70 1.02 -16.38
CA LYS A 115 0.50 1.66 -15.82
C LYS A 115 -0.44 0.61 -15.21
N ASN A 116 -0.73 -0.46 -15.94
CA ASN A 116 -1.60 -1.54 -15.51
C ASN A 116 -1.05 -2.26 -14.28
N PHE A 117 0.27 -2.50 -14.23
CA PHE A 117 0.92 -3.06 -13.05
C PHE A 117 0.80 -2.12 -11.84
N ASN A 118 0.97 -0.82 -12.02
CA ASN A 118 0.78 0.16 -10.96
C ASN A 118 -0.68 0.21 -10.46
N ALA A 119 -1.65 0.13 -11.37
CA ALA A 119 -3.06 0.03 -11.02
C ALA A 119 -3.37 -1.28 -10.29
N TRP A 120 -2.77 -2.39 -10.71
CA TRP A 120 -2.88 -3.68 -10.04
C TRP A 120 -2.35 -3.64 -8.61
N LEU A 121 -1.21 -2.96 -8.36
CA LEU A 121 -0.69 -2.75 -7.00
C LEU A 121 -1.68 -1.97 -6.12
N LYS A 122 -2.28 -0.89 -6.65
CA LYS A 122 -3.30 -0.12 -5.92
C LYS A 122 -4.57 -0.93 -5.63
N ARG A 123 -5.00 -1.77 -6.58
CA ARG A 123 -6.21 -2.60 -6.46
C ARG A 123 -6.01 -3.78 -5.50
N THR A 124 -4.85 -4.43 -5.56
CA THR A 124 -4.52 -5.58 -4.72
C THR A 124 -4.17 -5.15 -3.29
N GLY A 125 -3.44 -4.03 -3.20
CA GLY A 125 -3.11 -3.40 -1.93
C GLY A 125 -4.29 -2.73 -1.25
N GLU A 126 -4.03 -2.18 -0.09
CA GLU A 126 -4.99 -1.41 0.70
C GLU A 126 -4.41 -0.02 0.97
N ALA A 127 -5.17 1.04 0.66
CA ALA A 127 -4.73 2.40 0.95
C ALA A 127 -4.59 2.62 2.46
N PRO A 128 -3.67 3.50 2.92
CA PRO A 128 -3.55 3.80 4.35
C PRO A 128 -4.87 4.34 4.90
N VAL A 129 -5.35 3.74 6.00
CA VAL A 129 -6.52 4.24 6.70
C VAL A 129 -6.10 5.37 7.63
N ILE A 130 -6.40 6.60 7.22
CA ILE A 130 -6.07 7.81 7.99
C ILE A 130 -7.14 8.08 9.04
N ILE A 131 -6.71 8.57 10.20
CA ILE A 131 -7.59 9.06 11.26
C ILE A 131 -8.45 10.22 10.72
N ASN A 132 -9.76 10.13 10.90
CA ASN A 132 -10.71 11.13 10.44
C ASN A 132 -11.76 11.35 11.53
N GLU A 133 -11.85 12.59 12.00
CA GLU A 133 -12.70 12.98 13.13
C GLU A 133 -14.19 12.73 12.86
N GLU A 134 -14.68 13.08 11.67
CA GLU A 134 -16.08 12.89 11.29
C GLU A 134 -16.50 11.40 11.38
N LYS A 135 -15.66 10.50 10.87
CA LYS A 135 -15.91 9.05 10.94
C LYS A 135 -15.79 8.50 12.37
N ILE A 136 -14.91 9.07 13.18
CA ILE A 136 -14.81 8.73 14.62
C ILE A 136 -16.10 9.13 15.31
N ASN A 137 -16.56 10.38 15.13
CA ASN A 137 -17.80 10.89 15.71
C ASN A 137 -19.01 10.05 15.30
N LYS A 138 -19.09 9.65 14.03
CA LYS A 138 -20.13 8.73 13.54
C LYS A 138 -20.10 7.37 14.24
N SER A 139 -18.91 6.82 14.48
CA SER A 139 -18.74 5.55 15.18
C SER A 139 -19.12 5.67 16.66
N THR A 140 -18.75 6.78 17.30
CA THR A 140 -19.12 7.13 18.68
C THR A 140 -20.64 7.23 18.84
N THR A 141 -21.33 7.94 17.94
CA THR A 141 -22.79 8.06 17.98
C THR A 141 -23.48 6.71 17.84
N ARG A 142 -22.99 5.84 16.94
CA ARG A 142 -23.54 4.48 16.77
C ARG A 142 -23.35 3.61 18.01
N LEU A 143 -22.17 3.67 18.64
CA LEU A 143 -21.89 2.92 19.86
C LEU A 143 -22.76 3.40 21.03
N LYS A 144 -22.93 4.73 21.19
CA LYS A 144 -23.82 5.32 22.21
C LYS A 144 -25.31 5.01 22.01
N ALA A 145 -25.73 4.72 20.79
CA ALA A 145 -27.11 4.32 20.50
C ALA A 145 -27.34 2.83 20.74
N TYR A 146 -26.27 2.04 20.75
CA TYR A 146 -26.32 0.59 20.92
C TYR A 146 -26.23 0.16 22.39
N TYR A 147 -25.44 0.88 23.19
CA TYR A 147 -25.29 0.70 24.64
C TYR A 147 -26.09 1.74 25.42
#